data_AF-A0A538IEJ7-F1
#
_entry.id   AF-A0A538IEJ7-F1
#
_cell.length_a   1.000
_cell.length_b   1.000
_cell.length_c   1.000
_cell.angle_alpha   90.00
_cell.angle_beta   90.00
_cell.angle_gamma   90.00
#
_symmetry.space_group_name_H-M   'P 1'
#
loop_
_entity.id
_entity.type
_entity.pdbx_description
1 polymer ?
#
loop_
_entity_poly.entity_id
_entity_poly.type
_entity_poly.pdbx_seq_one_letter_code
_entity_poly.pdbx_strand_id
1 'polypeptide(L)'
;MTAAIRPTKRIQKARRVWLARGRGWAASISTNEQHRLGAVRHFTPEEANAELEHVRPLVEQLVARRQQHALAIERQEELERKIRGNGGGIPPAELASATAEVDGLARQLARIVDEITSHGAQVKDLDSGLIDFPALHHGETVLLCWQLGEDEIGWWHRVDDGFAGRRPLPLDD
;
A
#
# COMPACT_ATOMS: atom_id res chain seq x y z
N MET A 1 36.60 20.91 -35.83
CA MET A 1 35.94 19.73 -36.44
C MET A 1 36.35 18.56 -35.56
N THR A 2 35.54 17.93 -34.71
CA THR A 2 34.17 17.43 -34.86
C THR A 2 33.53 17.28 -33.46
N ALA A 3 32.20 17.15 -33.47
CA ALA A 3 31.22 17.52 -32.46
C ALA A 3 31.16 16.71 -31.15
N ALA A 4 30.50 17.37 -30.19
CA ALA A 4 30.11 16.92 -28.86
C ALA A 4 29.04 15.82 -28.83
N ILE A 5 29.04 15.03 -27.75
CA ILE A 5 27.88 14.25 -27.31
C ILE A 5 27.64 14.58 -25.83
N ARG A 6 26.53 15.26 -25.55
CA ARG A 6 26.02 15.49 -24.19
C ARG A 6 25.19 14.27 -23.78
N PRO A 7 25.33 13.72 -22.57
CA PRO A 7 24.35 12.76 -22.05
C PRO A 7 23.08 13.52 -21.64
N THR A 8 21.96 13.09 -22.20
CA THR A 8 20.62 13.64 -22.06
C THR A 8 20.01 13.31 -20.70
N LYS A 9 19.55 14.35 -19.99
CA LYS A 9 18.66 14.26 -18.82
C LYS A 9 17.34 13.61 -19.23
N ARG A 10 16.99 12.43 -18.70
CA ARG A 10 15.60 12.02 -18.49
C ARG A 10 15.47 10.77 -17.61
N ILE A 11 15.97 10.88 -16.38
CA ILE A 11 15.63 9.96 -15.28
C ILE A 11 14.34 10.52 -14.63
N GLN A 12 13.44 9.62 -14.21
CA GLN A 12 12.22 9.86 -13.42
C GLN A 12 10.95 10.31 -14.17
N LYS A 13 10.23 9.36 -14.77
CA LYS A 13 8.78 9.51 -15.04
C LYS A 13 8.03 8.17 -14.99
N ALA A 14 8.10 7.54 -13.83
CA ALA A 14 7.15 6.55 -13.33
C ALA A 14 7.29 6.67 -11.80
N ARG A 15 6.27 6.86 -10.97
CA ARG A 15 4.88 6.45 -11.01
C ARG A 15 4.10 7.55 -10.30
N ARG A 16 3.36 8.33 -11.08
CA ARG A 16 2.41 9.34 -10.61
C ARG A 16 1.05 8.64 -10.59
N VAL A 17 0.22 8.93 -9.58
CA VAL A 17 -1.12 8.37 -9.31
C VAL A 17 -1.11 7.12 -8.43
N TRP A 18 -1.13 7.33 -7.11
CA TRP A 18 -1.82 6.48 -6.14
C TRP A 18 -2.41 7.44 -5.08
N LEU A 19 -3.60 7.13 -4.54
CA LEU A 19 -4.51 7.99 -3.75
C LEU A 19 -5.53 8.83 -4.54
N ALA A 20 -6.21 8.23 -5.51
CA ALA A 20 -7.51 8.72 -5.95
C ALA A 20 -8.53 7.57 -5.97
N ARG A 21 -9.45 7.62 -5.00
CA ARG A 21 -10.73 6.90 -4.91
C ARG A 21 -10.65 5.42 -4.53
N GLY A 22 -11.17 5.13 -3.33
CA GLY A 22 -11.49 3.78 -2.89
C GLY A 22 -12.45 3.09 -3.85
N ARG A 23 -11.97 2.04 -4.50
CA ARG A 23 -12.68 0.86 -5.00
C ARG A 23 -11.60 -0.22 -5.17
N GLY A 24 -11.91 -1.44 -4.74
CA GLY A 24 -10.97 -2.55 -4.53
C GLY A 24 -9.91 -2.74 -5.62
N TRP A 25 -8.68 -2.97 -5.17
CA TRP A 25 -7.50 -3.31 -5.98
C TRP A 25 -7.63 -4.67 -6.70
N ALA A 26 -8.62 -5.50 -6.37
CA ALA A 26 -8.76 -6.84 -6.95
C ALA A 26 -9.20 -6.79 -8.43
N ALA A 27 -8.24 -6.74 -9.36
CA ALA A 27 -8.33 -7.44 -10.65
C ALA A 27 -7.03 -7.32 -11.47
N SER A 28 -6.46 -8.49 -11.77
CA SER A 28 -5.53 -8.79 -12.87
C SER A 28 -4.08 -8.33 -12.72
N ILE A 29 -3.25 -9.20 -12.16
CA ILE A 29 -1.79 -9.08 -12.22
C ILE A 29 -1.32 -9.63 -13.57
N SER A 30 -0.77 -8.77 -14.43
CA SER A 30 -0.15 -9.17 -15.71
C SER A 30 1.22 -9.83 -15.48
N THR A 31 1.65 -10.69 -16.41
CA THR A 31 2.93 -11.43 -16.48
C THR A 31 4.19 -10.61 -16.15
N ASN A 32 4.13 -9.28 -16.23
CA ASN A 32 5.22 -8.38 -15.87
C ASN A 32 5.49 -8.27 -14.35
N GLU A 33 4.52 -8.64 -13.49
CA GLU A 33 4.68 -8.66 -12.03
C GLU A 33 5.39 -9.95 -11.57
N GLN A 34 5.18 -11.06 -12.28
CA GLN A 34 5.89 -12.33 -12.07
C GLN A 34 7.41 -12.18 -12.30
N HIS A 35 7.83 -11.38 -13.27
CA HIS A 35 9.26 -11.06 -13.49
C HIS A 35 9.86 -10.15 -12.40
N ARG A 36 9.05 -9.38 -11.67
CA ARG A 36 9.51 -8.62 -10.49
C ARG A 36 9.67 -9.52 -9.26
N LEU A 37 8.88 -10.59 -9.15
CA LEU A 37 8.94 -11.55 -8.05
C LEU A 37 10.23 -12.39 -8.03
N GLY A 38 10.97 -12.49 -9.15
CA GLY A 38 12.30 -13.12 -9.18
C GLY A 38 13.43 -12.35 -8.49
N ALA A 39 13.18 -11.09 -8.09
CA ALA A 39 14.12 -10.25 -7.34
C ALA A 39 13.60 -9.88 -5.93
N VAL A 40 12.46 -10.44 -5.52
CA VAL A 40 11.85 -10.20 -4.21
C VAL A 40 12.28 -11.32 -3.27
N ARG A 41 12.70 -10.96 -2.05
CA ARG A 41 13.03 -11.92 -1.00
C ARG A 41 11.80 -12.78 -0.71
N HIS A 42 11.98 -14.10 -0.76
CA HIS A 42 10.99 -15.06 -0.25
C HIS A 42 11.27 -15.35 1.22
N PHE A 43 10.19 -15.59 1.97
CA PHE A 43 10.21 -15.87 3.40
C PHE A 43 9.71 -17.29 3.68
N THR A 44 10.23 -17.91 4.73
CA THR A 44 9.51 -19.01 5.39
C THR A 44 8.43 -18.45 6.33
N PRO A 45 7.43 -19.26 6.75
CA PRO A 45 6.48 -18.85 7.79
C PRO A 45 7.13 -18.34 9.08
N GLU A 46 8.23 -18.94 9.50
CA GLU A 46 8.98 -18.56 10.69
C GLU A 46 9.66 -17.20 10.51
N GLU A 47 10.32 -17.00 9.35
CA GLU A 47 10.96 -15.71 9.04
C GLU A 47 9.93 -14.58 8.92
N ALA A 48 8.77 -14.85 8.30
CA ALA A 48 7.71 -13.87 8.15
C ALA A 48 7.08 -13.51 9.51
N ASN A 49 6.89 -14.48 10.41
CA ASN A 49 6.44 -14.23 11.78
C ASN A 49 7.47 -13.45 12.61
N ALA A 50 8.76 -13.72 12.45
CA ALA A 50 9.80 -12.93 13.10
C ALA A 50 9.84 -11.48 12.58
N GLU A 51 9.67 -11.29 11.27
CA GLU A 51 9.59 -9.95 10.67
C GLU A 51 8.31 -9.21 11.08
N LEU A 52 7.22 -9.94 11.33
CA LEU A 52 5.94 -9.38 11.78
C LEU A 52 6.06 -8.61 13.11
N GLU A 53 7.01 -8.95 13.99
CA GLU A 53 7.27 -8.17 15.21
C GLU A 53 7.64 -6.70 14.91
N HIS A 54 8.31 -6.46 13.78
CA HIS A 54 8.69 -5.13 13.32
C HIS A 54 7.59 -4.47 12.47
N VAL A 55 6.90 -5.27 11.66
CA VAL A 55 5.89 -4.76 10.70
C VAL A 55 4.55 -4.45 11.37
N ARG A 56 4.13 -5.23 12.38
CA ARG A 56 2.86 -5.02 13.10
C ARG A 56 2.64 -3.57 13.57
N PRO A 57 3.57 -2.93 14.31
CA PRO A 57 3.36 -1.53 14.74
C PRO A 57 3.29 -0.55 13.57
N LEU A 58 3.89 -0.85 12.42
CA LEU A 58 3.76 -0.04 11.21
C LEU A 58 2.37 -0.18 10.59
N VAL A 59 1.81 -1.39 10.55
CA VAL A 59 0.44 -1.62 10.05
C VAL A 59 -0.61 -0.98 10.95
N GLU A 60 -0.45 -1.05 12.27
CA GLU A 60 -1.32 -0.33 13.21
C GLU A 60 -1.31 1.18 12.94
N GLN A 61 -0.12 1.77 12.76
CA GLN A 61 0.02 3.17 12.39
C GLN A 61 -0.61 3.47 11.03
N LEU A 62 -0.43 2.57 10.05
CA LEU A 62 -0.98 2.69 8.71
C LEU A 62 -2.51 2.82 8.74
N VAL A 63 -3.18 1.88 9.43
CA VAL A 63 -4.65 1.86 9.56
C VAL A 63 -5.14 3.12 10.28
N ALA A 64 -4.50 3.51 11.38
CA ALA A 64 -4.86 4.73 12.10
C ALA A 64 -4.72 5.99 11.21
N ARG A 65 -3.63 6.10 10.43
CA ARG A 65 -3.44 7.23 9.51
C ARG A 65 -4.39 7.19 8.34
N ARG A 66 -4.77 6.00 7.88
CA ARG A 66 -5.73 5.81 6.80
C ARG A 66 -7.12 6.31 7.21
N GLN A 67 -7.52 6.07 8.45
CA GLN A 67 -8.75 6.61 9.04
C GLN A 67 -8.72 8.15 9.13
N GLN A 68 -7.62 8.72 9.64
CA GLN A 68 -7.44 10.18 9.68
C GLN A 68 -7.52 10.81 8.28
N HIS A 69 -6.88 10.17 7.30
CA HIS A 69 -6.92 10.62 5.91
C HIS A 69 -8.34 10.57 5.31
N ALA A 70 -9.12 9.52 5.63
CA ALA A 70 -10.51 9.43 5.20
C ALA A 70 -11.36 10.60 5.74
N LEU A 71 -11.24 10.87 7.03
CA LEU A 71 -11.95 11.98 7.69
C LEU A 71 -11.54 13.34 7.12
N ALA A 72 -10.25 13.54 6.83
CA ALA A 72 -9.75 14.77 6.21
C ALA A 72 -10.33 14.98 4.80
N ILE A 73 -10.46 13.91 4.00
CA ILE A 73 -11.12 13.97 2.69
C ILE A 73 -12.59 14.36 2.85
N GLU A 74 -13.33 13.71 3.74
CA GLU A 74 -14.76 14.03 3.97
C GLU A 74 -14.95 15.49 4.35
N ARG A 75 -14.08 16.01 5.24
CA ARG A 75 -14.08 17.42 5.64
C ARG A 75 -13.79 18.34 4.46
N GLN A 76 -12.79 18.03 3.64
CA GLN A 76 -12.48 18.81 2.45
C GLN A 76 -13.68 18.85 1.49
N GLU A 77 -14.28 17.70 1.20
CA GLU A 77 -15.45 17.61 0.32
C GLU A 77 -16.64 18.40 0.85
N GLU A 78 -16.86 18.42 2.17
CA GLU A 78 -17.89 19.23 2.80
C GLU A 78 -17.66 20.73 2.58
N LEU A 79 -16.42 21.21 2.79
CA LEU A 79 -16.04 22.60 2.54
C LEU A 79 -16.26 22.97 1.07
N GLU A 80 -15.85 22.11 0.14
CA GLU A 80 -16.06 22.31 -1.29
C GLU A 80 -17.55 22.38 -1.66
N ARG A 81 -18.39 21.52 -1.06
CA ARG A 81 -19.85 21.57 -1.25
C ARG A 81 -20.43 22.88 -0.75
N LYS A 82 -20.04 23.35 0.44
CA LYS A 82 -20.49 24.62 1.02
C LYS A 82 -20.11 25.81 0.14
N ILE A 83 -18.90 25.82 -0.41
CA ILE A 83 -18.42 26.88 -1.32
C ILE A 83 -19.29 26.93 -2.59
N ARG A 84 -19.61 25.78 -3.18
CA ARG A 84 -20.47 25.72 -4.38
C ARG A 84 -21.93 26.09 -4.09
N GLY A 85 -22.47 25.74 -2.93
CA GLY A 85 -23.89 25.89 -2.59
C GLY A 85 -24.28 27.23 -1.95
N ASN A 86 -23.42 27.84 -1.14
CA ASN A 86 -23.78 29.00 -0.30
C ASN A 86 -23.17 30.34 -0.78
N GLY A 87 -22.71 30.44 -2.03
CA GLY A 87 -22.31 31.73 -2.62
C GLY A 87 -21.01 32.37 -2.09
N GLY A 88 -20.09 31.59 -1.50
CA GLY A 88 -18.71 32.07 -1.23
C GLY A 88 -18.39 32.51 0.20
N GLY A 89 -19.12 32.04 1.23
CA GLY A 89 -18.89 32.41 2.62
C GLY A 89 -17.76 31.68 3.38
N ILE A 90 -17.05 30.72 2.77
CA ILE A 90 -15.93 30.03 3.41
C ILE A 90 -14.62 30.75 3.06
N PRO A 91 -13.78 31.11 4.06
CA PRO A 91 -12.48 31.70 3.80
C PRO A 91 -11.63 30.78 2.90
N PRO A 92 -11.03 31.29 1.81
CA PRO A 92 -10.15 30.48 0.94
C PRO A 92 -9.01 29.76 1.69
N ALA A 93 -8.58 30.32 2.82
CA ALA A 93 -7.58 29.72 3.71
C ALA A 93 -8.04 28.40 4.36
N GLU A 94 -9.33 28.23 4.64
CA GLU A 94 -9.85 27.02 5.28
C GLU A 94 -9.82 25.83 4.32
N LEU A 95 -10.26 26.02 3.08
CA LEU A 95 -10.16 24.99 2.04
C LEU A 95 -8.69 24.66 1.73
N ALA A 96 -7.82 25.66 1.66
CA ALA A 96 -6.38 25.45 1.45
C ALA A 96 -5.76 24.63 2.59
N SER A 97 -6.14 24.90 3.84
CA SER A 97 -5.69 24.13 5.01
C SER A 97 -6.17 22.69 4.96
N ALA A 98 -7.44 22.46 4.63
CA ALA A 98 -8.00 21.10 4.50
C ALA A 98 -7.31 20.31 3.39
N THR A 99 -7.05 20.94 2.25
CA THR A 99 -6.29 20.34 1.14
C THR A 99 -4.87 19.97 1.58
N ALA A 100 -4.18 20.88 2.29
CA ALA A 100 -2.83 20.63 2.78
C ALA A 100 -2.78 19.51 3.83
N GLU A 101 -3.82 19.36 4.64
CA GLU A 101 -3.98 18.27 5.62
C GLU A 101 -4.11 16.92 4.91
N VAL A 102 -4.99 16.81 3.91
CA VAL A 102 -5.14 15.61 3.06
C VAL A 102 -3.81 15.22 2.41
N ASP A 103 -3.14 16.17 1.76
CA ASP A 103 -1.83 15.95 1.13
C ASP A 103 -0.74 15.57 2.13
N GLY A 104 -0.81 16.09 3.35
CA GLY A 104 0.11 15.75 4.45
C GLY A 104 -0.05 14.29 4.89
N LEU A 105 -1.28 13.87 5.12
CA LEU A 105 -1.64 12.51 5.52
C LEU A 105 -1.36 11.49 4.41
N ALA A 106 -1.64 11.82 3.14
CA ALA A 106 -1.29 10.99 1.99
C ALA A 106 0.23 10.73 1.90
N ARG A 107 1.05 11.75 2.14
CA ARG A 107 2.52 11.60 2.18
C ARG A 107 3.00 10.76 3.37
N GLN A 108 2.31 10.83 4.51
CA GLN A 108 2.62 9.98 5.67
C GLN A 108 2.30 8.52 5.37
N LEU A 109 1.12 8.24 4.83
CA LEU A 109 0.71 6.90 4.39
C LEU A 109 1.72 6.29 3.42
N ALA A 110 2.14 7.05 2.40
CA ALA A 110 3.14 6.57 1.43
C ALA A 110 4.45 6.15 2.10
N ARG A 111 4.94 6.92 3.09
CA ARG A 111 6.17 6.57 3.82
C ARG A 111 6.01 5.28 4.64
N ILE A 112 4.87 5.12 5.31
CA ILE A 112 4.60 3.90 6.12
C ILE A 112 4.53 2.67 5.19
N VAL A 113 3.88 2.80 4.02
CA VAL A 113 3.85 1.71 3.01
C VAL A 113 5.25 1.38 2.50
N ASP A 114 6.06 2.38 2.20
CA ASP A 114 7.46 2.17 1.77
C ASP A 114 8.28 1.48 2.85
N GLU A 115 8.08 1.84 4.13
CA GLU A 115 8.74 1.22 5.27
C GLU A 115 8.33 -0.25 5.43
N ILE A 116 7.02 -0.55 5.42
CA ILE A 116 6.50 -1.93 5.43
C ILE A 116 7.07 -2.74 4.25
N THR A 117 7.14 -2.13 3.07
CA THR A 117 7.72 -2.77 1.87
C THR A 117 9.21 -3.05 2.03
N SER A 118 9.95 -2.19 2.74
CA SER A 118 11.37 -2.40 3.02
C SER A 118 11.64 -3.61 3.94
N HIS A 119 10.66 -3.98 4.77
CA HIS A 119 10.65 -5.22 5.55
C HIS A 119 10.23 -6.45 4.72
N GLY A 120 9.90 -6.29 3.44
CA GLY A 120 9.53 -7.38 2.53
C GLY A 120 8.04 -7.73 2.50
N ALA A 121 7.22 -7.06 3.31
CA ALA A 121 5.77 -7.20 3.29
C ALA A 121 5.12 -6.36 2.19
N GLN A 122 4.03 -6.86 1.61
CA GLN A 122 3.22 -6.16 0.62
C GLN A 122 1.91 -5.72 1.25
N VAL A 123 1.65 -4.41 1.27
CA VAL A 123 0.37 -3.88 1.75
C VAL A 123 -0.72 -4.16 0.71
N LYS A 124 -1.75 -4.93 1.09
CA LYS A 124 -2.87 -5.31 0.21
C LYS A 124 -4.13 -4.49 0.50
N ASP A 125 -4.35 -4.13 1.76
CA ASP A 125 -5.47 -3.28 2.18
C ASP A 125 -5.04 -2.36 3.34
N LEU A 126 -5.20 -1.06 3.13
CA LEU A 126 -4.85 -0.01 4.10
C LEU A 126 -5.90 0.19 5.19
N ASP A 127 -7.15 -0.13 4.89
CA ASP A 127 -8.29 0.09 5.77
C ASP A 127 -8.40 -1.05 6.77
N SER A 128 -8.14 -2.30 6.34
CA SER A 128 -8.17 -3.48 7.21
C SER A 128 -6.81 -3.90 7.77
N GLY A 129 -5.70 -3.29 7.30
CA GLY A 129 -4.35 -3.68 7.68
C GLY A 129 -3.95 -5.06 7.17
N LEU A 130 -4.30 -5.37 5.92
CA LEU A 130 -3.96 -6.65 5.27
C LEU A 130 -2.60 -6.55 4.59
N ILE A 131 -1.68 -7.46 4.91
CA ILE A 131 -0.37 -7.58 4.28
C ILE A 131 -0.06 -9.02 3.87
N ASP A 132 0.82 -9.15 2.87
CA ASP A 132 1.34 -10.44 2.45
C ASP A 132 2.88 -10.46 2.46
N PHE A 133 3.48 -11.57 2.88
CA PHE A 133 4.90 -11.87 2.65
C PHE A 133 5.04 -12.90 1.50
N PRO A 134 5.86 -12.63 0.48
CA PRO A 134 6.17 -13.61 -0.55
C PRO A 134 6.88 -14.82 0.04
N ALA A 135 6.46 -16.02 -0.32
CA ALA A 135 7.09 -17.28 0.07
C ALA A 135 7.22 -18.22 -1.13
N LEU A 136 8.03 -19.25 -0.98
CA LEU A 136 8.20 -20.29 -2.00
C LEU A 136 7.58 -21.59 -1.53
N HIS A 137 6.79 -22.22 -2.39
CA HIS A 137 6.12 -23.48 -2.12
C HIS A 137 6.14 -24.35 -3.38
N HIS A 138 6.79 -25.52 -3.32
CA HIS A 138 6.96 -26.42 -4.48
C HIS A 138 7.54 -25.72 -5.73
N GLY A 139 8.41 -24.74 -5.53
CA GLY A 139 9.01 -23.93 -6.60
C GLY A 139 8.10 -22.83 -7.16
N GLU A 140 6.87 -22.70 -6.67
CA GLU A 140 5.94 -21.63 -7.00
C GLU A 140 5.97 -20.54 -5.93
N THR A 141 5.77 -19.28 -6.33
CA THR A 141 5.57 -18.20 -5.36
C THR A 141 4.15 -18.25 -4.80
N VAL A 142 4.05 -18.25 -3.48
CA VAL A 142 2.80 -18.08 -2.72
C VAL A 142 2.90 -16.85 -1.83
N LEU A 143 1.80 -16.48 -1.19
CA LEU A 143 1.71 -15.30 -0.33
C LEU A 143 1.27 -15.73 1.06
N LEU A 144 2.12 -15.50 2.07
CA LEU A 144 1.80 -15.67 3.48
C LEU A 144 1.03 -14.43 3.94
N CYS A 145 -0.19 -14.63 4.43
CA CYS A 145 -1.17 -13.56 4.54
C CYS A 145 -1.49 -13.30 6.02
N TRP A 146 -1.40 -12.04 6.43
CA TRP A 146 -1.70 -11.59 7.78
C TRP A 146 -2.58 -10.36 7.76
N GLN A 147 -3.60 -10.35 8.61
CA GLN A 147 -4.47 -9.21 8.81
C GLN A 147 -4.35 -8.69 10.23
N LEU A 148 -4.35 -7.35 10.37
CA LEU A 148 -4.39 -6.70 11.68
C LEU A 148 -5.52 -7.28 12.57
N GLY A 149 -5.14 -7.69 13.78
CA GLY A 149 -6.00 -8.40 14.72
C GLY A 149 -5.69 -9.89 14.85
N GLU A 150 -4.90 -10.46 13.92
CA GLU A 150 -4.37 -11.82 14.05
C GLU A 150 -3.08 -11.84 14.88
N ASP A 151 -2.93 -12.87 15.71
CA ASP A 151 -1.76 -13.00 16.61
C ASP A 151 -0.49 -13.35 15.83
N GLU A 152 -0.59 -14.17 14.79
CA GLU A 152 0.54 -14.64 13.97
C GLU A 152 0.11 -14.87 12.52
N ILE A 153 1.08 -15.02 11.63
CA ILE A 153 0.84 -15.42 10.25
C ILE A 153 0.50 -16.91 10.25
N GLY A 154 -0.81 -17.21 10.20
CA GLY A 154 -1.35 -18.58 10.20
C GLY A 154 -1.92 -19.03 8.84
N TRP A 155 -1.85 -18.18 7.81
CA TRP A 155 -2.53 -18.41 6.54
C TRP A 155 -1.65 -18.09 5.34
N TRP A 156 -1.92 -18.74 4.22
CA TRP A 156 -1.30 -18.47 2.93
C TRP A 156 -2.32 -18.55 1.79
N HIS A 157 -1.99 -18.01 0.62
CA HIS A 157 -2.78 -18.22 -0.60
C HIS A 157 -1.89 -18.19 -1.84
N ARG A 158 -2.37 -18.71 -2.97
CA ARG A 158 -1.68 -18.52 -4.26
C ARG A 158 -1.87 -17.09 -4.74
N VAL A 159 -0.96 -16.65 -5.61
CA VAL A 159 -0.98 -15.30 -6.18
C VAL A 159 -2.32 -14.96 -6.84
N ASP A 160 -2.95 -15.95 -7.49
CA ASP A 160 -4.20 -15.77 -8.23
C ASP A 160 -5.48 -15.87 -7.37
N ASP A 161 -5.39 -16.46 -6.17
CA ASP A 161 -6.55 -16.74 -5.32
C ASP A 161 -6.99 -15.52 -4.49
N GLY A 162 -6.02 -14.65 -4.15
CA GLY A 162 -6.22 -13.53 -3.23
C GLY A 162 -6.67 -13.95 -1.83
N PHE A 163 -7.14 -12.97 -1.04
CA PHE A 163 -7.53 -13.17 0.37
C PHE A 163 -8.65 -14.21 0.57
N ALA A 164 -9.58 -14.33 -0.37
CA ALA A 164 -10.70 -15.28 -0.26
C ALA A 164 -10.27 -16.75 -0.37
N GLY A 165 -9.09 -17.03 -0.93
CA GLY A 165 -8.53 -18.38 -1.04
C GLY A 165 -7.47 -18.70 0.01
N ARG A 166 -7.53 -18.06 1.18
CA ARG A 166 -6.66 -18.38 2.31
C ARG A 166 -6.78 -19.84 2.71
N ARG A 167 -5.62 -20.45 2.91
CA ARG A 167 -5.41 -21.81 3.41
C ARG A 167 -4.59 -21.73 4.69
N PRO A 168 -4.89 -22.58 5.68
CA PRO A 168 -4.09 -22.60 6.90
C PRO A 168 -2.66 -23.05 6.61
N LEU A 169 -1.72 -22.59 7.43
CA LEU A 169 -0.38 -23.16 7.53
C LEU A 169 -0.41 -24.48 8.36
N PRO A 170 0.57 -25.38 8.22
CA PRO A 170 1.79 -25.26 7.41
C PRO A 170 1.52 -25.31 5.90
N LEU A 171 2.52 -24.95 5.11
CA LEU A 171 2.52 -25.23 3.69
C LEU A 171 2.55 -26.76 3.50
N ASP A 172 1.57 -27.33 2.79
CA ASP A 172 1.44 -28.79 2.63
C ASP A 172 2.60 -29.41 1.81
N ASP A 173 3.12 -30.58 2.21
CA ASP A 173 4.18 -31.30 1.45
C ASP A 173 3.75 -31.78 0.06
#